data_AF-A0A9D7IGN1-F1
#
_entry.id   AF-A0A9D7IGN1-F1
#
_cell.length_a   1.000
_cell.length_b   1.000
_cell.length_c   1.000
_cell.angle_alpha   90.00
_cell.angle_beta   90.00
_cell.angle_gamma   90.00
#
_symmetry.space_group_name_H-M   'P 1'
#
loop_
_entity.id
_entity.type
_entity.pdbx_description
1 polymer ?
#
loop_
_entity_poly.entity_id
_entity_poly.type
_entity_poly.pdbx_seq_one_letter_code
_entity_poly.pdbx_strand_id
1 'polypeptide(L)'
;MREVLVLSSTMNDRYIEEAVERFKPLSIHSLIVTKLDETRNFANPFNIQHLTHIPVSYLTTGQNVPEDIEPVNALHLADEILASLTLESSDHTLHSVAGGKVEA
;
A
#
# COMPACT_ATOMS: atom_id res chain seq x y z
N MET A 1 24.81 -6.81 11.58
CA MET A 1 24.17 -5.61 11.01
C MET A 1 22.87 -6.06 10.38
N ARG A 2 21.74 -5.36 10.59
CA ARG A 2 20.48 -5.69 9.93
C ARG A 2 20.34 -4.78 8.71
N GLU A 3 20.38 -5.36 7.52
CA GLU A 3 20.19 -4.63 6.27
C GLU A 3 18.70 -4.38 6.04
N VAL A 4 18.37 -3.13 5.72
CA VAL A 4 17.00 -2.66 5.51
C VAL A 4 16.90 -2.06 4.12
N LEU A 5 15.92 -2.53 3.34
CA LEU A 5 15.64 -1.97 2.01
C LEU A 5 14.45 -1.02 2.10
N VAL A 6 14.61 0.18 1.55
CA VAL A 6 13.55 1.18 1.51
C VAL A 6 12.89 1.15 0.14
N LEU A 7 11.58 0.93 0.11
CA LEU A 7 10.76 0.90 -1.11
C LEU A 7 9.69 1.99 -1.04
N SER A 8 9.29 2.51 -2.19
CA SER A 8 8.20 3.50 -2.28
C SER A 8 6.87 2.81 -2.54
N SER A 9 5.82 3.23 -1.85
CA SER A 9 4.43 2.83 -2.09
C SER A 9 3.88 3.28 -3.46
N THR A 10 4.66 4.01 -4.24
CA THR A 10 4.31 4.44 -5.60
C THR A 10 4.97 3.59 -6.68
N MET A 11 5.84 2.66 -6.30
CA MET A 11 6.46 1.71 -7.23
C MET A 11 5.42 0.69 -7.71
N ASN A 12 5.57 0.28 -8.98
CA ASN A 12 4.86 -0.89 -9.49
C ASN A 12 5.61 -2.19 -9.14
N ASP A 13 4.90 -3.31 -9.23
CA ASP A 13 5.38 -4.64 -8.86
C ASP A 13 6.69 -5.01 -9.54
N ARG A 14 6.83 -4.71 -10.85
CA ARG A 14 8.05 -5.00 -11.61
C ARG A 14 9.28 -4.33 -11.00
N TYR A 15 9.16 -3.05 -10.63
CA TYR A 15 10.27 -2.33 -10.02
C TYR A 15 10.57 -2.80 -8.59
N ILE A 16 9.56 -3.24 -7.85
CA ILE A 16 9.73 -3.84 -6.52
C ILE A 16 10.55 -5.14 -6.64
N GLU A 17 10.15 -6.06 -7.52
CA GLU A 17 10.87 -7.31 -7.76
C GLU A 17 12.31 -7.09 -8.23
N GLU A 18 12.50 -6.15 -9.18
CA GLU A 18 13.82 -5.81 -9.69
C GLU A 18 14.74 -5.24 -8.61
N ALA A 19 14.21 -4.37 -7.73
CA ALA A 19 14.98 -3.85 -6.61
C ALA A 19 15.40 -4.98 -5.66
N VAL A 20 14.48 -5.86 -5.28
CA VAL A 20 14.79 -6.97 -4.37
C VAL A 20 15.83 -7.91 -4.96
N GLU A 21 15.72 -8.28 -6.24
CA GLU A 21 16.70 -9.18 -6.86
C GLU A 21 18.10 -8.54 -6.93
N ARG A 22 18.20 -7.24 -7.22
CA ARG A 22 19.47 -6.50 -7.23
C ARG A 22 20.13 -6.43 -5.86
N PHE A 23 19.34 -6.31 -4.79
CA PHE A 23 19.83 -6.19 -3.42
C PHE A 23 19.95 -7.53 -2.68
N LYS A 24 19.55 -8.64 -3.30
CA LYS A 24 19.61 -9.99 -2.75
C LYS A 24 20.98 -10.39 -2.16
N PRO A 25 22.14 -10.03 -2.74
CA PRO A 25 23.45 -10.35 -2.15
C PRO A 25 23.68 -9.74 -0.75
N LEU A 26 22.93 -8.70 -0.39
CA LEU A 26 23.05 -8.01 0.90
C LEU A 26 22.25 -8.69 2.03
N SER A 27 21.47 -9.73 1.75
CA SER A 27 20.63 -10.41 2.75
C SER A 27 19.72 -9.44 3.51
N ILE A 28 18.76 -8.82 2.79
CA ILE A 28 17.81 -7.87 3.36
C ILE A 28 16.96 -8.53 4.45
N HIS A 29 16.90 -7.92 5.63
CA HIS A 29 16.19 -8.46 6.81
C HIS A 29 14.80 -7.85 6.99
N SER A 30 14.60 -6.63 6.52
CA SER A 30 13.33 -5.91 6.65
C SER A 30 13.18 -4.82 5.61
N LEU A 31 11.93 -4.40 5.38
CA LEU A 31 11.56 -3.30 4.52
C LEU A 31 11.09 -2.08 5.30
N ILE A 32 11.35 -0.90 4.75
CA ILE A 32 10.60 0.33 5.06
C ILE A 32 9.81 0.69 3.81
N VAL A 33 8.50 0.86 3.94
CA VAL A 33 7.64 1.33 2.84
C VAL A 33 7.35 2.80 3.06
N THR A 34 7.72 3.63 2.10
CA THR A 34 7.62 5.10 2.20
C THR A 34 6.47 5.64 1.36
N LYS A 35 6.11 6.91 1.61
CA LYS A 35 5.21 7.72 0.78
C LYS A 35 3.76 7.21 0.73
N LEU A 36 3.24 6.63 1.81
CA LEU A 36 1.86 6.11 1.79
C LEU A 36 0.80 7.19 1.54
N ASP A 37 1.08 8.43 1.90
CA ASP A 37 0.27 9.61 1.59
C ASP A 37 0.21 9.96 0.09
N GLU A 38 1.17 9.47 -0.71
CA GLU A 38 1.23 9.71 -2.16
C GLU A 38 0.46 8.65 -2.98
N THR A 39 -0.13 7.64 -2.33
CA THR A 39 -0.89 6.58 -3.00
C THR A 39 -2.33 6.46 -2.49
N ARG A 40 -3.25 6.10 -3.39
CA ARG A 40 -4.65 5.76 -3.01
C ARG A 40 -4.82 4.29 -2.63
N ASN A 41 -3.78 3.49 -2.84
CA ASN A 41 -3.81 2.05 -2.59
C ASN A 41 -3.18 1.74 -1.23
N PHE A 42 -4.00 1.73 -0.18
CA PHE A 42 -3.58 1.36 1.17
C PHE A 42 -3.19 -0.13 1.31
N ALA A 43 -3.48 -0.97 0.30
CA ALA A 43 -3.01 -2.35 0.26
C ALA A 43 -1.56 -2.49 -0.22
N ASN A 44 -0.86 -1.40 -0.57
CA ASN A 44 0.47 -1.52 -1.15
C ASN A 44 1.55 -2.08 -0.20
N PRO A 45 1.64 -1.70 1.10
CA PRO A 45 2.56 -2.36 2.03
C PRO A 45 2.37 -3.88 2.10
N PHE A 46 1.10 -4.33 2.08
CA PHE A 46 0.76 -5.74 2.04
C PHE A 46 1.22 -6.40 0.73
N ASN A 47 0.97 -5.76 -0.42
CA ASN A 47 1.39 -6.26 -1.73
C ASN A 47 2.92 -6.38 -1.83
N ILE A 48 3.66 -5.35 -1.38
CA ILE A 48 5.13 -5.36 -1.32
C ILE A 48 5.62 -6.53 -0.46
N GLN A 49 5.06 -6.72 0.74
CA GLN A 49 5.45 -7.85 1.58
C GLN A 49 5.13 -9.20 0.91
N HIS A 50 3.99 -9.29 0.23
CA HIS A 50 3.57 -10.49 -0.48
C HIS A 50 4.52 -10.86 -1.62
N LEU A 51 4.89 -9.89 -2.46
CA LEU A 51 5.81 -10.07 -3.60
C LEU A 51 7.24 -10.40 -3.17
N THR A 52 7.72 -9.76 -2.11
CA THR A 52 9.14 -9.83 -1.71
C THR A 52 9.42 -10.93 -0.69
N HIS A 53 8.41 -11.38 0.05
CA HIS A 53 8.54 -12.26 1.21
C HIS A 53 9.46 -11.72 2.33
N ILE A 54 9.71 -10.40 2.36
CA ILE A 54 10.52 -9.73 3.38
C ILE A 54 9.59 -8.94 4.32
N PRO A 55 9.75 -9.02 5.66
CA PRO A 55 8.87 -8.34 6.59
C PRO A 55 9.04 -6.81 6.54
N VAL A 56 7.93 -6.08 6.51
CA VAL A 56 7.92 -4.62 6.64
C VAL A 56 7.97 -4.24 8.13
N SER A 57 8.92 -3.37 8.50
CA SER A 57 9.08 -2.92 9.90
C SER A 57 8.52 -1.51 10.13
N TYR A 58 8.64 -0.62 9.14
CA TYR A 58 8.15 0.76 9.25
C TYR A 58 7.46 1.22 7.98
N LEU A 59 6.55 2.17 8.18
CA LEU A 59 5.84 2.91 7.16
C LEU A 59 6.15 4.40 7.30
N THR A 60 6.13 5.15 6.19
CA THR A 60 6.06 6.62 6.25
C THR A 60 4.78 7.13 5.60
N THR A 61 4.17 8.10 6.25
CA THR A 61 2.82 8.60 5.94
C THR A 61 2.79 10.11 5.67
N GLY A 62 3.95 10.73 5.48
CA GLY A 62 4.09 12.16 5.25
C GLY A 62 5.55 12.64 5.24
N GLN A 63 5.73 13.94 5.49
CA GLN A 63 7.02 14.65 5.34
C GLN A 63 7.58 15.19 6.67
N ASN A 64 6.81 15.13 7.77
CA ASN A 64 7.21 15.67 9.07
C ASN A 64 8.17 14.72 9.79
N VAL A 65 9.21 15.28 10.42
CA VAL A 65 10.25 14.54 11.14
C VAL A 65 10.24 14.94 12.61
N PRO A 66 10.15 13.96 13.55
CA PRO A 66 10.07 12.51 13.35
C PRO A 66 8.65 11.94 13.23
N GLU A 67 7.62 12.77 13.07
CA GLU A 67 6.22 12.39 13.30
C GLU A 67 5.66 11.40 12.27
N ASP A 68 6.05 11.49 10.99
CA ASP A 68 5.40 10.75 9.91
C ASP A 68 6.08 9.40 9.57
N ILE A 69 6.74 8.78 10.55
CA ILE A 69 7.29 7.42 10.47
C ILE A 69 6.78 6.57 11.63
N GLU A 70 6.21 5.41 11.32
CA GLU A 70 5.58 4.53 12.31
C GLU A 70 5.93 3.05 12.11
N PRO A 71 6.02 2.25 13.18
CA PRO A 71 6.15 0.81 13.05
C PRO A 71 4.87 0.22 12.44
N VAL A 72 5.01 -0.83 11.62
CA VAL A 72 3.85 -1.50 11.02
C VAL A 72 2.96 -2.10 12.11
N ASN A 73 1.67 -1.76 12.04
CA ASN A 73 0.61 -2.44 12.79
C ASN A 73 -0.28 -3.23 11.81
N ALA A 74 -0.13 -4.56 11.81
CA ALA A 74 -0.83 -5.43 10.86
C ALA A 74 -2.37 -5.37 10.97
N LEU A 75 -2.90 -5.18 12.18
CA LEU A 75 -4.35 -5.09 12.39
C LEU A 75 -4.87 -3.77 11.84
N HIS A 76 -4.20 -2.65 12.15
CA HIS A 76 -4.57 -1.34 11.63
C HIS A 76 -4.47 -1.31 10.10
N LEU A 77 -3.41 -1.87 9.51
CA LEU A 77 -3.29 -1.97 8.05
C LEU A 77 -4.43 -2.80 7.44
N ALA A 78 -4.83 -3.90 8.07
CA ALA A 78 -5.95 -4.71 7.61
C ALA A 78 -7.29 -3.94 7.69
N ASP A 79 -7.52 -3.19 8.76
CA ASP A 79 -8.70 -2.35 8.94
C ASP A 79 -8.77 -1.25 7.86
N GLU A 80 -7.66 -0.59 7.56
CA GLU A 80 -7.58 0.44 6.49
C GLU A 80 -7.86 -0.16 5.10
N ILE A 81 -7.31 -1.33 4.80
CA ILE A 81 -7.58 -2.06 3.55
C ILE A 81 -9.07 -2.40 3.46
N LEU A 82 -9.66 -2.96 4.51
CA LEU A 82 -11.08 -3.31 4.53
C LEU A 82 -12.00 -2.08 4.39
N ALA A 83 -11.63 -0.98 5.05
CA ALA A 83 -12.35 0.28 4.94
C ALA A 83 -12.34 0.81 3.50
N SER A 84 -11.18 0.79 2.83
CA SER A 84 -11.06 1.23 1.43
C SER A 84 -11.95 0.44 0.46
N LEU A 85 -12.06 -0.87 0.64
CA LEU A 85 -12.93 -1.73 -0.19
C LEU A 85 -14.43 -1.43 -0.01
N THR A 86 -14.81 -1.04 1.21
CA THR A 86 -16.21 -0.72 1.54
C THR A 86 -16.63 0.63 0.93
N LEU A 87 -15.71 1.59 0.83
CA LEU A 87 -15.95 2.90 0.23
C LEU A 87 -16.16 2.80 -1.29
N GLU A 88 -15.42 1.95 -1.99
CA GLU A 88 -15.59 1.72 -3.44
C GLU A 88 -16.94 1.06 -3.80
N SER A 89 -17.54 0.34 -2.85
CA SER A 89 -18.84 -0.32 -3.03
C SER A 89 -20.02 0.68 -3.11
N SER A 90 -19.85 1.88 -2.54
CA SER A 90 -20.93 2.87 -2.41
C SER A 90 -21.08 3.76 -3.64
N ASP A 91 -20.03 3.92 -4.45
CA ASP A 91 -20.01 4.83 -5.59
C ASP A 91 -20.71 4.24 -6.84
N HIS A 92 -20.88 2.92 -6.91
CA HIS A 92 -21.50 2.24 -8.04
C HIS A 92 -23.05 2.29 -8.07
N THR A 93 -23.72 2.78 -7.03
CA THR A 93 -25.20 2.76 -6.97
C THR A 93 -25.88 3.95 -7.67
N LEU A 94 -25.14 5.01 -8.04
CA LEU A 94 -25.74 6.25 -8.56
C LEU A 94 -25.96 6.28 -10.09
N HIS A 95 -25.46 5.29 -10.86
CA HIS A 95 -25.51 5.36 -12.34
C HIS A 95 -26.55 4.44 -13.02
N SER A 96 -27.46 3.79 -12.27
CA SER A 96 -28.42 2.81 -12.82
C SER A 96 -29.91 3.25 -12.81
N VAL A 97 -30.29 4.44 -12.31
CA VAL A 97 -31.71 4.82 -12.15
C VAL A 97 -32.20 5.91 -13.13
N ALA A 98 -31.37 6.37 -14.06
CA ALA A 98 -31.79 7.36 -15.07
C ALA A 98 -32.15 6.69 -16.41
N GLY A 99 -33.25 5.93 -16.46
CA GLY A 99 -33.71 5.31 -17.70
C GLY A 99 -35.11 4.72 -17.61
N GLY A 100 -36.13 5.57 -17.60
CA GLY A 100 -37.51 5.11 -17.59
C GLY A 100 -38.54 6.23 -17.54
N LYS A 101 -38.53 7.16 -18.50
CA LYS A 101 -39.75 7.90 -18.83
C LYS A 101 -40.54 7.09 -19.86
N VAL A 102 -41.64 6.54 -19.39
CA VAL A 102 -42.76 6.03 -20.18
C VAL A 102 -43.47 7.24 -20.77
N GLU A 103 -43.56 7.35 -22.09
CA GLU A 103 -44.51 8.24 -22.75
C GLU A 103 -45.46 7.38 -23.58
N ALA A 104 -46.75 7.73 -23.43
CA ALA A 104 -47.94 7.08 -23.95
C ALA A 104 -48.24 7.46 -25.40
#